data_AF-A0A6L2IZY5-F1
#
_entry.id   AF-A0A6L2IZY5-F1
#
_cell.length_a   1.000
_cell.length_b   1.000
_cell.length_c   1.000
_cell.angle_alpha   90.00
_cell.angle_beta   90.00
_cell.angle_gamma   90.00
#
_symmetry.space_group_name_H-M   'P 1'
#
loop_
_entity.id
_entity.type
_entity.pdbx_description
1 polymer ?
#
loop_
_entity_poly.entity_id
_entity_poly.type
_entity_poly.pdbx_seq_one_letter_code
_entity_poly.pdbx_strand_id
1 'polypeptide(L)'
;MCFGKREKLSPRYIGPFRIVARVGPVAYTLELPEELKGVHSTFHVLNLRKRLAKGDIVILMNEIQLDDKFHMIEEPVEVVDREVKRLKQSRIPIVKVRWNLQR
;
A
#
# COMPACT_ATOMS: atom_id res chain seq x y z
N MET A 1 -0.14 -7.50 -0.36
CA MET A 1 0.36 -7.86 -1.72
C MET A 1 1.00 -6.63 -2.38
N CYS A 2 2.08 -6.76 -3.17
CA CYS A 2 2.71 -5.60 -3.86
C CYS A 2 2.13 -5.33 -5.26
N PHE A 3 1.85 -4.06 -5.58
CA PHE A 3 1.43 -3.60 -6.91
C PHE A 3 2.44 -2.61 -7.49
N GLY A 4 2.91 -2.89 -8.72
CA GLY A 4 3.40 -1.91 -9.70
C GLY A 4 4.39 -0.81 -9.28
N LYS A 5 4.48 0.22 -10.13
CA LYS A 5 5.40 1.36 -9.97
C LYS A 5 5.07 2.14 -8.69
N ARG A 6 6.14 2.53 -8.00
CA ARG A 6 6.11 3.17 -6.69
C ARG A 6 6.20 4.68 -6.85
N GLU A 7 5.29 5.41 -6.21
CA GLU A 7 5.55 6.80 -5.84
C GLU A 7 6.36 6.83 -4.54
N LYS A 8 7.12 7.91 -4.32
CA LYS A 8 8.17 8.00 -3.29
C LYS A 8 7.71 7.58 -1.87
N LEU A 9 6.40 7.63 -1.60
CA LEU A 9 5.80 7.35 -0.29
C LEU A 9 4.71 6.26 -0.29
N SER A 10 4.37 5.63 -1.43
CA SER A 10 3.28 4.65 -1.45
C SER A 10 3.62 3.37 -0.65
N PRO A 11 2.63 2.78 0.07
CA PRO A 11 2.84 1.55 0.81
C PRO A 11 3.17 0.41 -0.13
N ARG A 12 4.18 -0.38 0.24
CA ARG A 12 4.65 -1.49 -0.59
C ARG A 12 3.65 -2.64 -0.67
N TYR A 13 2.79 -2.81 0.33
CA TYR A 13 1.82 -3.91 0.36
C TYR A 13 0.42 -3.36 0.62
N ILE A 14 -0.53 -3.75 -0.23
CA ILE A 14 -1.96 -3.50 -0.05
C ILE A 14 -2.57 -4.68 0.70
N GLY A 15 -3.38 -4.36 1.72
CA GLY A 15 -4.36 -5.23 2.37
C GLY A 15 -3.86 -6.57 2.96
N PRO A 16 -4.49 -7.05 4.05
CA PRO A 16 -4.51 -8.48 4.31
C PRO A 16 -5.56 -9.14 3.39
N PHE A 17 -5.15 -10.16 2.64
CA PHE A 17 -6.08 -10.99 1.85
C PHE A 17 -6.00 -12.42 2.33
N ARG A 18 -7.14 -13.11 2.34
CA ARG A 18 -7.21 -14.52 2.71
C ARG A 18 -6.65 -15.36 1.56
N ILE A 19 -5.81 -16.35 1.89
CA ILE A 19 -5.36 -17.35 0.92
C ILE A 19 -6.48 -18.38 0.77
N VAL A 20 -7.01 -18.53 -0.44
CA VAL A 20 -8.06 -19.50 -0.78
C VAL A 20 -7.45 -20.85 -1.12
N ALA A 21 -6.38 -20.84 -1.92
CA ALA A 21 -5.77 -22.06 -2.40
C ALA A 21 -4.27 -21.86 -2.67
N ARG A 22 -3.53 -22.97 -2.68
CA ARG A 22 -2.15 -23.04 -3.18
C ARG A 22 -2.18 -23.76 -4.52
N VAL A 23 -1.90 -23.02 -5.60
CA VAL A 23 -1.96 -23.53 -6.99
C VAL A 23 -0.64 -24.17 -7.41
N GLY A 24 0.45 -23.86 -6.71
CA GLY A 24 1.74 -24.50 -6.96
C GLY A 24 2.74 -24.30 -5.82
N PRO A 25 3.99 -24.75 -5.99
CA PRO A 25 5.03 -24.61 -4.98
C PRO A 25 5.23 -23.16 -4.54
N VAL A 26 5.08 -22.22 -5.47
CA VAL A 26 5.35 -20.79 -5.29
C VAL A 26 4.16 -19.87 -5.63
N ALA A 27 2.98 -20.44 -5.92
CA ALA A 27 1.81 -19.68 -6.37
C ALA A 27 0.60 -19.93 -5.46
N TYR A 28 -0.05 -18.85 -5.03
CA TYR A 28 -1.21 -18.87 -4.15
C TYR A 28 -2.34 -18.03 -4.74
N THR A 29 -3.57 -18.49 -4.58
CA THR A 29 -4.78 -17.75 -4.93
C THR A 29 -5.30 -17.03 -3.69
N LEU A 30 -5.54 -15.73 -3.82
CA LEU A 30 -6.11 -14.89 -2.77
C LEU A 30 -7.60 -14.61 -3.05
N GLU A 31 -8.35 -14.42 -1.98
CA GLU A 31 -9.68 -13.85 -2.03
C GLU A 31 -9.54 -12.34 -2.16
N LEU A 32 -9.75 -11.84 -3.38
CA LEU A 32 -9.73 -10.42 -3.69
C LEU A 32 -11.17 -9.89 -3.60
N PRO A 33 -11.37 -8.70 -3.04
CA PRO A 33 -12.69 -8.07 -3.01
C PRO A 33 -13.03 -7.46 -4.37
N GLU A 34 -14.30 -7.06 -4.55
CA GLU A 34 -14.84 -6.69 -5.87
C GLU A 34 -14.13 -5.47 -6.49
N GLU A 35 -13.55 -4.59 -5.68
CA GLU A 35 -12.80 -3.43 -6.17
C GLU A 35 -11.53 -3.86 -6.92
N LEU A 36 -11.00 -5.05 -6.64
CA LEU A 36 -9.82 -5.62 -7.30
C LEU A 36 -10.16 -6.65 -8.39
N LYS A 37 -11.41 -6.68 -8.87
CA LYS A 37 -11.86 -7.66 -9.89
C LYS A 37 -11.05 -7.63 -11.20
N GLY A 38 -10.36 -6.52 -11.49
CA GLY A 38 -9.44 -6.40 -12.64
C GLY A 38 -8.06 -7.05 -12.44
N VAL A 39 -7.75 -7.51 -11.23
CA VAL A 39 -6.45 -8.09 -10.87
C VAL A 39 -6.55 -9.61 -10.83
N HIS A 40 -5.57 -10.31 -11.40
CA HIS A 40 -5.49 -11.77 -11.27
C HIS A 40 -5.36 -12.18 -9.80
N SER A 41 -6.23 -13.07 -9.32
CA SER A 41 -6.23 -13.55 -7.93
C SER A 41 -5.05 -14.43 -7.56
N THR A 42 -4.23 -14.86 -8.53
CA THR A 42 -3.09 -15.76 -8.31
C THR A 42 -1.79 -14.99 -8.25
N PHE A 43 -1.07 -15.14 -7.14
CA PHE A 43 0.16 -14.41 -6.86
C PHE A 43 1.33 -15.32 -6.53
N HIS A 44 2.50 -14.90 -6.98
CA HIS A 44 3.76 -15.53 -6.59
C HIS A 44 4.09 -15.21 -5.12
N VAL A 45 4.71 -16.15 -4.41
CA VAL A 45 5.04 -16.04 -2.97
C VAL A 45 5.85 -14.79 -2.62
N LEU A 46 6.71 -14.32 -3.54
CA LEU A 46 7.51 -13.09 -3.36
C LEU A 46 6.66 -11.80 -3.32
N ASN A 47 5.47 -11.83 -3.94
CA ASN A 47 4.54 -10.69 -3.93
C ASN A 47 3.67 -10.67 -2.66
N LEU A 48 3.79 -11.71 -1.82
CA LEU A 48 3.07 -11.89 -0.58
C LEU A 48 3.99 -11.64 0.61
N ARG A 49 3.43 -11.10 1.68
CA ARG A 49 4.12 -10.96 2.96
C ARG A 49 3.23 -11.56 4.05
N LYS A 50 3.78 -12.50 4.82
CA LYS A 50 3.08 -13.08 5.96
C LYS A 50 2.76 -11.98 6.97
N ARG A 51 1.49 -11.84 7.33
CA ARG A 51 1.05 -10.98 8.43
C ARG A 51 1.41 -11.67 9.75
N LEU A 52 2.09 -10.95 10.64
CA LEU A 52 2.50 -11.46 11.96
C LEU A 52 1.45 -11.17 13.06
N ALA A 53 0.47 -10.32 12.77
CA ALA A 53 -0.62 -10.02 13.70
C ALA A 53 -1.63 -11.18 13.75
N LYS A 54 -1.90 -11.66 14.97
CA LYS A 54 -2.82 -12.76 15.26
C LYS A 54 -4.25 -12.20 15.39
N GLY A 55 -5.13 -12.57 14.47
CA GLY A 55 -6.54 -12.14 14.45
C GLY A 55 -7.02 -11.83 13.03
N ASP A 56 -8.26 -12.23 12.73
CA ASP A 56 -8.97 -12.02 11.46
C ASP A 56 -9.39 -10.56 11.29
N ILE A 57 -8.43 -9.65 11.37
CA ILE A 57 -8.65 -8.25 10.97
C ILE A 57 -8.60 -8.25 9.45
N VAL A 58 -9.74 -8.54 8.85
CA VAL A 58 -10.03 -8.15 7.48
C VAL A 58 -10.24 -6.64 7.53
N ILE A 59 -9.19 -5.87 7.26
CA ILE A 59 -9.35 -4.44 7.02
C ILE A 59 -10.27 -4.37 5.81
N LEU A 60 -11.50 -3.87 5.99
CA LEU A 60 -12.44 -3.69 4.89
C LEU A 60 -11.76 -2.74 3.90
N MET A 61 -11.66 -3.17 2.64
CA MET A 61 -11.07 -2.35 1.60
C MET A 61 -11.79 -1.01 1.38
N ASN A 62 -12.99 -0.83 1.93
CA ASN A 62 -13.68 0.46 2.02
C ASN A 62 -12.85 1.57 2.70
N GLU A 63 -11.87 1.22 3.53
CA GLU A 63 -10.96 2.18 4.17
C GLU A 63 -9.75 2.55 3.29
N ILE A 64 -9.49 1.79 2.23
CA ILE A 64 -8.34 1.97 1.34
C ILE A 64 -8.84 2.51 0.00
N GLN A 65 -8.75 3.83 -0.18
CA GLN A 65 -9.05 4.44 -1.48
C GLN A 65 -7.99 4.04 -2.51
N LEU A 66 -8.41 3.38 -3.60
CA LEU A 66 -7.57 3.01 -4.74
C LEU A 66 -8.03 3.76 -5.99
N ASP A 67 -7.09 4.23 -6.80
CA ASP A 67 -7.39 4.79 -8.14
C ASP A 67 -7.65 3.68 -9.17
N ASP A 68 -8.08 4.06 -10.38
CA ASP A 68 -8.35 3.12 -11.50
C ASP A 68 -7.13 2.27 -11.93
N LYS A 69 -5.93 2.62 -11.45
CA LYS A 69 -4.67 1.91 -11.68
C LYS A 69 -4.20 1.13 -10.44
N PHE A 70 -5.05 1.00 -9.43
CA PHE A 70 -4.77 0.35 -8.14
C PHE A 70 -3.66 1.01 -7.31
N HIS A 71 -3.41 2.32 -7.49
CA HIS A 71 -2.59 3.09 -6.57
C HIS A 71 -3.43 3.53 -5.37
N MET A 72 -2.86 3.45 -4.18
CA MET A 72 -3.49 4.03 -3.00
C MET A 72 -3.52 5.54 -3.11
N ILE A 73 -4.72 6.12 -3.02
CA ILE A 73 -4.92 7.57 -3.01
C ILE A 73 -4.58 8.04 -1.60
N GLU A 74 -3.41 8.68 -1.45
CA GLU A 74 -3.02 9.34 -0.20
C GLU A 74 -3.32 10.83 -0.31
N GLU A 75 -4.30 11.31 0.45
CA GLU A 75 -4.60 12.75 0.54
C GLU A 75 -3.75 13.41 1.64
N PRO A 76 -2.90 14.40 1.30
CA PRO A 76 -2.19 15.20 2.31
C PRO A 76 -3.19 16.06 3.07
N VAL A 77 -3.20 15.94 4.40
CA VAL A 77 -4.12 16.68 5.26
C VAL A 77 -3.69 18.13 5.37
N GLU A 78 -2.41 18.31 5.72
CA GLU A 78 -1.87 19.61 6.05
C GLU A 78 -0.35 19.59 6.00
N VAL A 79 0.26 20.70 5.62
CA VAL A 79 1.70 20.93 5.80
C VAL A 79 1.92 21.40 7.25
N VAL A 80 2.42 20.49 8.08
CA VAL A 80 2.70 20.72 9.52
C VAL A 80 3.84 21.70 9.72
N ASP A 81 4.85 21.64 8.85
CA ASP A 81 6.06 22.44 9.05
C ASP A 81 6.83 22.65 7.73
N ARG A 82 7.64 23.71 7.68
CA ARG A 82 8.53 24.03 6.56
C ARG A 82 9.90 24.41 7.07
N GLU A 83 10.91 23.63 6.72
CA GLU A 83 12.30 23.87 7.08
C GLU A 83 13.13 24.10 5.81
N VAL A 84 14.21 24.87 5.88
CA VAL A 84 15.16 25.00 4.78
C VAL A 84 16.49 24.41 5.18
N LYS A 85 16.83 23.26 4.60
CA LYS A 85 18.10 22.59 4.87
C LYS A 85 19.20 23.26 4.05
N ARG A 86 20.15 23.89 4.73
CA ARG A 86 21.33 24.52 4.09
C ARG A 86 22.42 23.46 3.94
N LEU A 87 22.79 23.17 2.70
CA LEU A 87 23.98 22.41 2.32
C LEU A 87 25.12 23.38 1.99
N LYS A 88 26.33 22.85 1.74
CA LYS A 88 27.53 23.66 1.46
C LYS A 88 27.35 24.67 0.32
N GLN A 89 26.55 24.34 -0.71
CA GLN A 89 26.34 25.19 -1.89
C GLN A 89 24.86 25.44 -2.23
N SER A 90 23.91 24.86 -1.49
CA SER A 90 22.49 24.95 -1.85
C SER A 90 21.59 25.05 -0.62
N ARG A 91 20.38 25.55 -0.83
CA ARG A 91 19.32 25.61 0.18
C ARG A 91 18.13 24.82 -0.36
N ILE A 92 17.73 23.78 0.35
CA ILE A 92 16.64 22.90 -0.06
C ILE A 92 15.46 23.12 0.90
N PRO A 93 14.33 23.67 0.43
CA PRO A 93 13.12 23.70 1.24
C PRO A 93 12.58 22.28 1.41
N ILE A 94 12.30 21.91 2.66
CA ILE A 94 11.73 20.64 3.08
C ILE A 94 10.41 20.95 3.78
N VAL A 95 9.37 20.21 3.45
CA VAL A 95 8.07 20.34 4.07
C VAL A 95 7.73 19.07 4.84
N LYS A 96 7.23 19.23 6.06
CA LYS A 96 6.66 18.14 6.86
C LYS A 96 5.16 18.14 6.61
N VAL A 97 4.66 17.02 6.10
CA VAL A 97 3.24 16.87 5.76
C VAL A 97 2.61 15.86 6.71
N ARG A 98 1.44 16.21 7.26
CA ARG A 98 0.57 15.27 7.97
C ARG A 98 -0.31 14.57 6.94
N TRP A 99 -0.34 13.26 7.01
CA TRP A 99 -1.13 12.39 6.14
C TRP A 99 -2.27 11.76 6.93
N ASN A 100 -3.43 11.62 6.30
CA ASN A 100 -4.55 10.86 6.86
C ASN A 100 -4.29 9.40 6.54
N LEU A 101 -3.50 8.74 7.38
CA LEU A 101 -3.53 7.29 7.45
C LEU A 101 -4.75 6.95 8.31
N GLN A 102 -5.95 6.96 7.73
CA GLN A 102 -7.04 6.20 8.35
C GLN A 102 -6.56 4.75 8.44
N ARG A 103 -6.51 4.23 9.67
CA ARG A 103 -5.82 3.00 10.05
C ARG A 103 -6.67 2.23 11.05
#